data_AF-D0MYC9-F1
#
_entry.id   AF-D0MYC9-F1
#
_cell.length_a   1.000
_cell.length_b   1.000
_cell.length_c   1.000
_cell.angle_alpha   90.00
_cell.angle_beta   90.00
_cell.angle_gamma   90.00
#
_symmetry.space_group_name_H-M   'P 1'
#
loop_
_entity.id
_entity.type
_entity.pdbx_description
1 polymer ?
#
loop_
_entity_poly.entity_id
_entity_poly.type
_entity_poly.pdbx_seq_one_letter_code
_entity_poly.pdbx_strand_id
1 'polypeptide(L)'
;MAPSAHPLCKDIKHPLDPVTADEVRTVKQVLADAGYSSPEMRYAYVMLFEPDHATLDKFFEAGQLTEIPREIGVLVLDQTTNVTRDFVVDVVARRIVKEVELDPKTDGQIPILDQDYWDGDSICKADPDYIAALAKRGITDLDMVRGEQFSAGVFGYEGEEGNRMIRVLSFLKVEITHAMYGHPIDGLVAHADLTNRKVLKLVDTGYTHIPMESGDYLDPKITGPMRTDMKPLHIKQPQGLTLHDISFNDRGRKRKILNRASVSEMVVPYGEPSPTHDWQNYFDAGEYQFGHPVLGRDGRG
;
A
#
# COMPACT_ATOMS: atom_id res chain seq x y z
N MET A 1 19.88 38.93 6.57
CA MET A 1 18.58 38.52 7.14
C MET A 1 18.54 37.01 7.09
N ALA A 2 18.21 36.33 8.19
CA ALA A 2 17.98 34.90 8.16
C ALA A 2 16.85 34.60 7.14
N PRO A 3 16.98 33.58 6.28
CA PRO A 3 15.92 33.26 5.34
C PRO A 3 14.65 32.94 6.14
N SER A 4 13.58 33.66 5.84
CA SER A 4 12.25 33.42 6.37
C SER A 4 11.74 32.13 5.73
N ALA A 5 12.12 30.97 6.28
CA ALA A 5 11.42 29.74 5.95
C ALA A 5 9.93 29.97 6.26
N HIS A 6 9.06 29.70 5.28
CA HIS A 6 7.62 29.74 5.49
C HIS A 6 7.29 28.91 6.75
N PRO A 7 6.38 29.35 7.65
CA PRO A 7 6.15 28.67 8.94
C PRO A 7 5.86 27.16 8.81
N LEU A 8 5.26 26.74 7.69
CA LEU A 8 5.00 25.34 7.33
C LEU A 8 6.25 24.51 7.03
N CYS A 9 7.35 25.15 6.66
CA CYS A 9 8.60 24.50 6.25
C CYS A 9 9.74 24.71 7.26
N LYS A 10 9.43 25.19 8.49
CA LYS A 10 10.43 25.56 9.50
C LYS A 10 11.40 24.42 9.88
N ASP A 11 10.94 23.18 9.78
CA ASP A 11 11.70 21.98 10.13
C ASP A 11 12.31 21.27 8.90
N ILE A 12 12.07 21.79 7.69
CA ILE A 12 12.59 21.28 6.42
C ILE A 12 13.98 21.88 6.18
N LYS A 13 14.98 21.03 6.09
CA LYS A 13 16.40 21.40 5.92
C LYS A 13 16.92 21.06 4.53
N HIS A 14 16.33 20.08 3.86
CA HIS A 14 16.68 19.63 2.53
C HIS A 14 15.43 19.59 1.64
N PRO A 15 15.50 19.97 0.34
CA PRO A 15 14.34 19.93 -0.56
C PRO A 15 13.71 18.54 -0.72
N LEU A 16 14.51 17.49 -0.46
CA LEU A 16 14.11 16.07 -0.47
C LEU A 16 13.73 15.52 0.90
N ASP A 17 13.62 16.35 1.94
CA ASP A 17 13.15 15.87 3.24
C ASP A 17 11.72 15.28 3.12
N PRO A 18 11.39 14.23 3.88
CA PRO A 18 10.08 13.60 3.84
C PRO A 18 8.92 14.58 4.08
N VAL A 19 7.74 14.23 3.58
CA VAL A 19 6.51 15.01 3.82
C VAL A 19 6.20 15.02 5.32
N THR A 20 5.89 16.21 5.85
CA THR A 20 5.56 16.43 7.26
C THR A 20 4.05 16.37 7.52
N ALA A 21 3.64 16.21 8.78
CA ALA A 21 2.23 16.17 9.16
C ALA A 21 1.49 17.50 8.85
N ASP A 22 2.14 18.65 9.00
CA ASP A 22 1.54 19.97 8.72
C ASP A 22 1.32 20.18 7.22
N GLU A 23 2.20 19.62 6.41
CA GLU A 23 2.06 19.60 4.96
C GLU A 23 0.89 18.73 4.52
N VAL A 24 0.72 17.52 5.08
CA VAL A 24 -0.45 16.66 4.81
C VAL A 24 -1.76 17.36 5.20
N ARG A 25 -1.80 18.04 6.36
CA ARG A 25 -2.98 18.83 6.77
C ARG A 25 -3.27 19.96 5.79
N THR A 26 -2.22 20.62 5.30
CA THR A 26 -2.34 21.71 4.32
C THR A 26 -2.90 21.19 3.00
N VAL A 27 -2.39 20.06 2.50
CA VAL A 27 -2.93 19.37 1.32
C VAL A 27 -4.42 19.08 1.47
N LYS A 28 -4.81 18.45 2.58
CA LYS A 28 -6.22 18.13 2.84
C LYS A 28 -7.09 19.39 2.85
N GLN A 29 -6.62 20.48 3.44
CA GLN A 29 -7.35 21.74 3.45
C GLN A 29 -7.47 22.34 2.04
N VAL A 30 -6.39 22.38 1.27
CA VAL A 30 -6.41 22.92 -0.11
C VAL A 30 -7.37 22.13 -1.00
N LEU A 31 -7.36 20.80 -0.90
CA LEU A 31 -8.29 19.95 -1.64
C LEU A 31 -9.74 20.17 -1.17
N ALA A 32 -9.98 20.29 0.13
CA ALA A 32 -11.31 20.57 0.66
C ALA A 32 -11.84 21.94 0.23
N ASP A 33 -11.00 22.98 0.24
CA ASP A 33 -11.33 24.34 -0.22
C ASP A 33 -11.69 24.36 -1.72
N ALA A 34 -11.13 23.42 -2.50
CA ALA A 34 -11.44 23.21 -3.92
C ALA A 34 -12.67 22.32 -4.16
N GLY A 35 -13.34 21.84 -3.11
CA GLY A 35 -14.54 20.99 -3.19
C GLY A 35 -14.28 19.48 -3.07
N TYR A 36 -13.03 19.05 -2.92
CA TYR A 36 -12.64 17.64 -2.72
C TYR A 36 -12.65 17.28 -1.23
N SER A 37 -13.83 17.33 -0.61
CA SER A 37 -14.00 17.13 0.84
C SER A 37 -14.96 16.00 1.19
N SER A 38 -15.37 15.17 0.23
CA SER A 38 -16.30 14.06 0.47
C SER A 38 -15.73 13.08 1.51
N PRO A 39 -16.54 12.58 2.46
CA PRO A 39 -16.10 11.52 3.37
C PRO A 39 -15.79 10.20 2.64
N GLU A 40 -16.23 10.05 1.38
CA GLU A 40 -15.97 8.87 0.54
C GLU A 40 -14.65 8.95 -0.24
N MET A 41 -13.91 10.06 -0.13
CA MET A 41 -12.58 10.17 -0.72
C MET A 41 -11.55 9.41 0.11
N ARG A 42 -10.68 8.68 -0.60
CA ARG A 42 -9.55 7.93 -0.04
C ARG A 42 -8.26 8.42 -0.66
N TYR A 43 -7.30 8.73 0.19
CA TYR A 43 -5.97 9.17 -0.20
C TYR A 43 -5.11 7.92 -0.32
N ALA A 44 -4.94 7.44 -1.55
CA ALA A 44 -4.16 6.24 -1.81
C ALA A 44 -2.68 6.53 -1.61
N TYR A 45 -2.21 7.69 -2.03
CA TYR A 45 -0.80 8.02 -2.04
C TYR A 45 -0.61 9.50 -1.72
N VAL A 46 0.34 9.81 -0.82
CA VAL A 46 0.70 11.19 -0.43
C VAL A 46 2.21 11.26 -0.31
N MET A 47 2.89 11.80 -1.32
CA MET A 47 4.36 11.87 -1.34
C MET A 47 4.86 13.21 -1.85
N LEU A 48 6.10 13.54 -1.50
CA LEU A 48 6.79 14.70 -2.04
C LEU A 48 6.82 14.60 -3.56
N PHE A 49 6.35 15.65 -4.24
CA PHE A 49 6.63 15.82 -5.65
C PHE A 49 8.06 16.38 -5.75
N GLU A 50 9.02 15.50 -6.05
CA GLU A 50 10.44 15.84 -5.96
C GLU A 50 10.76 17.07 -6.85
N PRO A 51 11.49 18.08 -6.32
CA PRO A 51 11.93 19.22 -7.11
C PRO A 51 12.79 18.81 -8.30
N ASP A 52 12.77 19.61 -9.35
CA ASP A 52 13.60 19.37 -10.53
C ASP A 52 15.11 19.47 -10.23
N HIS A 53 15.92 18.90 -11.12
CA HIS A 53 17.38 18.89 -10.95
C HIS A 53 17.96 20.30 -10.87
N ALA A 54 17.40 21.27 -11.59
CA ALA A 54 17.88 22.65 -11.57
C ALA A 54 17.69 23.30 -10.19
N THR A 55 16.59 22.99 -9.51
CA THR A 55 16.32 23.44 -8.14
C THR A 55 17.24 22.76 -7.14
N LEU A 56 17.47 21.45 -7.29
CA LEU A 56 18.39 20.70 -6.44
C LEU A 56 19.85 21.18 -6.61
N ASP A 57 20.29 21.43 -7.84
CA ASP A 57 21.64 21.93 -8.10
C ASP A 57 21.87 23.31 -7.45
N LYS A 58 20.88 24.21 -7.50
CA LYS A 58 20.93 25.49 -6.78
C LYS A 58 21.08 25.31 -5.27
N PHE A 59 20.36 24.35 -4.68
CA PHE A 59 20.51 24.02 -3.25
C PHE A 59 21.94 23.52 -2.96
N PHE A 60 22.48 22.64 -3.79
CA PHE A 60 23.83 22.09 -3.58
C PHE A 60 24.95 23.13 -3.77
N GLU A 61 24.78 24.08 -4.69
CA GLU A 61 25.73 25.18 -4.90
C GLU A 61 25.70 26.20 -3.75
N ALA A 62 24.51 26.56 -3.28
CA ALA A 62 24.32 27.58 -2.25
C ALA A 62 24.47 27.04 -0.82
N GLY A 63 24.33 25.72 -0.62
CA GLY A 63 24.32 25.06 0.70
C GLY A 63 23.04 25.28 1.51
N GLN A 64 22.14 26.16 1.05
CA GLN A 64 20.80 26.41 1.56
C GLN A 64 19.98 27.14 0.49
N LEU A 65 18.65 26.99 0.49
CA LEU A 65 17.75 27.82 -0.31
C LEU A 65 17.10 28.90 0.55
N THR A 66 16.81 30.05 -0.05
CA THR A 66 16.02 31.12 0.60
C THR A 66 14.55 30.74 0.73
N GLU A 67 14.02 30.01 -0.25
CA GLU A 67 12.69 29.39 -0.24
C GLU A 67 12.81 28.00 -0.86
N ILE A 68 12.23 26.99 -0.21
CA ILE A 68 12.21 25.61 -0.72
C ILE A 68 10.86 25.43 -1.42
N PRO A 69 10.81 25.26 -2.76
CA PRO A 69 9.57 24.93 -3.44
C PRO A 69 9.11 23.57 -2.92
N ARG A 70 7.82 23.49 -2.59
CA ARG A 70 7.29 22.36 -1.84
C ARG A 70 5.94 21.96 -2.40
N GLU A 71 5.99 20.93 -3.22
CA GLU A 71 4.84 20.36 -3.91
C GLU A 71 4.61 18.93 -3.43
N ILE A 72 3.37 18.53 -3.29
CA ILE A 72 2.99 17.20 -2.79
C ILE A 72 2.06 16.56 -3.79
N GLY A 73 2.47 15.40 -4.29
CA GLY A 73 1.67 14.54 -5.14
C GLY A 73 0.67 13.75 -4.31
N VAL A 74 -0.57 13.69 -4.77
CA VAL A 74 -1.67 13.06 -4.06
C VAL A 74 -2.54 12.29 -5.05
N LEU A 75 -2.73 10.99 -4.81
CA LEU A 75 -3.65 10.16 -5.57
C LEU A 75 -4.92 9.93 -4.74
N VAL A 76 -6.07 10.38 -5.25
CA VAL A 76 -7.35 10.35 -4.54
C VAL A 76 -8.36 9.53 -5.33
N LEU A 77 -8.97 8.53 -4.69
CA LEU A 77 -10.14 7.81 -5.19
C LEU A 77 -11.39 8.35 -4.50
N ASP A 78 -12.42 8.69 -5.26
CA ASP A 78 -13.78 8.86 -4.74
C ASP A 78 -14.53 7.53 -4.90
N GLN A 79 -14.81 6.87 -3.77
CA GLN A 79 -15.49 5.57 -3.76
C GLN A 79 -16.94 5.64 -4.25
N THR A 80 -17.57 6.82 -4.25
CA THR A 80 -18.95 7.00 -4.72
C THR A 80 -19.02 6.90 -6.24
N THR A 81 -18.05 7.50 -6.92
CA THR A 81 -18.02 7.66 -8.37
C THR A 81 -17.03 6.70 -9.04
N ASN A 82 -16.17 6.05 -8.26
CA ASN A 82 -15.03 5.27 -8.72
C ASN A 82 -14.03 6.10 -9.55
N VAL A 83 -14.06 7.42 -9.40
CA VAL A 83 -13.16 8.33 -10.11
C VAL A 83 -11.89 8.49 -9.32
N THR A 84 -10.75 8.34 -10.01
CA THR A 84 -9.43 8.62 -9.46
C THR A 84 -8.90 9.93 -10.02
N ARG A 85 -8.29 10.75 -9.16
CA ARG A 85 -7.58 11.97 -9.55
C ARG A 85 -6.17 12.01 -8.99
N ASP A 86 -5.22 12.38 -9.83
CA ASP A 86 -3.83 12.70 -9.49
C ASP A 86 -3.67 14.22 -9.35
N PHE A 87 -3.35 14.65 -8.14
CA PHE A 87 -3.13 16.04 -7.79
C PHE A 87 -1.67 16.31 -7.50
N VAL A 88 -1.22 17.53 -7.81
CA VAL A 88 -0.04 18.13 -7.18
C VAL A 88 -0.47 19.41 -6.50
N VAL A 89 -0.13 19.54 -5.21
CA VAL A 89 -0.47 20.69 -4.38
C VAL A 89 0.81 21.42 -3.98
N ASP A 90 0.90 22.69 -4.34
CA ASP A 90 1.90 23.62 -3.82
C ASP A 90 1.44 24.06 -2.42
N VAL A 91 2.09 23.53 -1.38
CA VAL A 91 1.68 23.75 0.02
C VAL A 91 2.12 25.11 0.56
N VAL A 92 3.09 25.75 -0.09
CA VAL A 92 3.53 27.11 0.26
C VAL A 92 2.56 28.13 -0.33
N ALA A 93 2.25 28.00 -1.63
CA ALA A 93 1.26 28.86 -2.29
C ALA A 93 -0.20 28.49 -1.98
N ARG A 94 -0.42 27.36 -1.30
CA ARG A 94 -1.74 26.82 -0.91
C ARG A 94 -2.70 26.68 -2.09
N ARG A 95 -2.24 26.07 -3.18
CA ARG A 95 -3.05 25.89 -4.40
C ARG A 95 -2.76 24.55 -5.08
N ILE A 96 -3.76 24.06 -5.80
CA ILE A 96 -3.60 22.93 -6.72
C ILE A 96 -2.82 23.44 -7.95
N VAL A 97 -1.73 22.76 -8.31
CA VAL A 97 -0.90 23.10 -9.48
C VAL A 97 -1.03 22.09 -10.60
N LYS A 98 -1.49 20.87 -10.28
CA LYS A 98 -1.90 19.84 -11.24
C LYS A 98 -3.14 19.14 -10.71
N GLU A 99 -4.08 18.89 -11.60
CA GLU A 99 -5.23 18.01 -11.39
C GLU A 99 -5.44 17.22 -12.68
N VAL A 100 -5.44 15.90 -12.58
CA VAL A 100 -5.71 14.99 -13.70
C VAL A 100 -6.67 13.92 -13.23
N GLU A 101 -7.81 13.80 -13.90
CA GLU A 101 -8.69 12.63 -13.77
C GLU A 101 -8.08 11.45 -14.54
N LEU A 102 -8.01 10.28 -13.91
CA LEU A 102 -7.45 9.08 -14.50
C LEU A 102 -8.56 8.17 -15.02
N ASP A 103 -8.36 7.62 -16.22
CA ASP A 103 -9.20 6.55 -16.76
C ASP A 103 -8.61 5.20 -16.33
N PRO A 104 -9.28 4.43 -15.44
CA PRO A 104 -8.76 3.15 -14.97
C PRO A 104 -8.50 2.12 -16.08
N LYS A 105 -9.06 2.32 -17.29
CA LYS A 105 -8.81 1.45 -18.44
C LYS A 105 -7.46 1.71 -19.11
N THR A 106 -6.98 2.94 -19.08
CA THR A 106 -5.73 3.33 -19.77
C THR A 106 -4.60 3.66 -18.80
N ASP A 107 -4.92 4.24 -17.65
CA ASP A 107 -3.95 4.74 -16.67
C ASP A 107 -3.72 3.73 -15.53
N GLY A 108 -4.61 2.74 -15.38
CA GLY A 108 -4.59 1.75 -14.32
C GLY A 108 -5.36 2.18 -13.07
N GLN A 109 -5.39 1.28 -12.08
CA GLN A 109 -6.08 1.49 -10.80
C GLN A 109 -5.14 2.07 -9.74
N ILE A 110 -5.71 2.75 -8.73
CA ILE A 110 -4.92 3.14 -7.55
C ILE A 110 -4.47 1.89 -6.77
N PRO A 111 -3.40 1.99 -5.96
CA PRO A 111 -2.98 0.93 -5.04
C PRO A 111 -4.12 0.41 -4.15
N ILE A 112 -3.98 -0.81 -3.65
CA ILE A 112 -4.90 -1.41 -2.69
C ILE A 112 -4.93 -0.57 -1.42
N LEU A 113 -6.12 -0.30 -0.91
CA LEU A 113 -6.37 0.43 0.31
C LEU A 113 -6.60 -0.53 1.48
N ASP A 114 -6.31 -0.11 2.70
CA ASP A 114 -6.69 -0.87 3.90
C ASP A 114 -8.19 -1.24 3.91
N GLN A 115 -9.06 -0.31 3.46
CA GLN A 115 -10.50 -0.53 3.37
C GLN A 115 -10.87 -1.69 2.43
N ASP A 116 -10.10 -1.91 1.37
CA ASP A 116 -10.38 -2.94 0.37
C ASP A 116 -10.33 -4.35 0.99
N TYR A 117 -9.53 -4.54 2.05
CA TYR A 117 -9.47 -5.79 2.79
C TYR A 117 -10.81 -6.13 3.47
N TRP A 118 -11.45 -5.15 4.12
CA TRP A 118 -12.77 -5.37 4.73
C TRP A 118 -13.87 -5.48 3.69
N ASP A 119 -13.81 -4.69 2.63
CA ASP A 119 -14.84 -4.68 1.59
C ASP A 119 -14.86 -6.00 0.82
N GLY A 120 -13.70 -6.54 0.43
CA GLY A 120 -13.61 -7.82 -0.27
C GLY A 120 -14.19 -8.98 0.53
N ASP A 121 -13.83 -9.09 1.82
CA ASP A 121 -14.36 -10.14 2.71
C ASP A 121 -15.89 -10.00 2.86
N SER A 122 -16.37 -8.78 3.07
CA SER A 122 -17.81 -8.50 3.23
C SER A 122 -18.61 -8.81 1.97
N ILE A 123 -18.10 -8.44 0.79
CA ILE A 123 -18.75 -8.72 -0.50
C ILE A 123 -18.85 -10.23 -0.73
N CYS A 124 -17.77 -10.98 -0.49
CA CYS A 124 -17.79 -12.42 -0.67
C CYS A 124 -18.75 -13.11 0.31
N LYS A 125 -18.74 -12.71 1.58
CA LYS A 125 -19.62 -13.29 2.61
C LYS A 125 -21.10 -12.91 2.45
N ALA A 126 -21.43 -11.94 1.60
CA ALA A 126 -22.80 -11.63 1.21
C ALA A 126 -23.26 -12.41 -0.04
N ASP A 127 -22.35 -13.06 -0.76
CA ASP A 127 -22.65 -13.75 -2.00
C ASP A 127 -23.15 -15.19 -1.76
N PRO A 128 -24.34 -15.56 -2.27
CA PRO A 128 -24.93 -16.88 -1.99
C PRO A 128 -24.14 -18.04 -2.59
N ASP A 129 -23.46 -17.84 -3.74
CA ASP A 129 -22.69 -18.90 -4.38
C ASP A 129 -21.37 -19.14 -3.61
N TYR A 130 -20.75 -18.09 -3.10
CA TYR A 130 -19.59 -18.19 -2.20
C TYR A 130 -19.96 -18.91 -0.90
N ILE A 131 -21.08 -18.55 -0.27
CA ILE A 131 -21.60 -19.24 0.93
C ILE A 131 -21.87 -20.72 0.62
N ALA A 132 -22.49 -21.03 -0.52
CA ALA A 132 -22.75 -22.41 -0.92
C ALA A 132 -21.44 -23.19 -1.16
N ALA A 133 -20.42 -22.56 -1.74
CA ALA A 133 -19.10 -23.17 -1.94
C ALA A 133 -18.39 -23.47 -0.62
N LEU A 134 -18.51 -22.60 0.38
CA LEU A 134 -18.04 -22.86 1.75
C LEU A 134 -18.81 -24.01 2.41
N ALA A 135 -20.13 -24.06 2.25
CA ALA A 135 -20.96 -25.13 2.81
C ALA A 135 -20.60 -26.52 2.27
N LYS A 136 -20.21 -26.63 0.98
CA LYS A 136 -19.68 -27.89 0.40
C LYS A 136 -18.42 -28.40 1.11
N ARG A 137 -17.69 -27.51 1.79
CA ARG A 137 -16.47 -27.79 2.56
C ARG A 137 -16.76 -27.96 4.06
N GLY A 138 -18.04 -28.01 4.45
CA GLY A 138 -18.47 -28.15 5.84
C GLY A 138 -18.40 -26.84 6.65
N ILE A 139 -18.18 -25.70 5.99
CA ILE A 139 -18.06 -24.40 6.66
C ILE A 139 -19.41 -23.68 6.60
N THR A 140 -20.07 -23.55 7.74
CA THR A 140 -21.33 -22.81 7.88
C THR A 140 -21.21 -21.56 8.73
N ASP A 141 -20.16 -21.49 9.57
CA ASP A 141 -19.83 -20.30 10.34
C ASP A 141 -18.87 -19.42 9.52
N LEU A 142 -19.39 -18.32 8.98
CA LEU A 142 -18.61 -17.39 8.15
C LEU A 142 -17.61 -16.56 8.97
N ASP A 143 -17.78 -16.47 10.30
CA ASP A 143 -16.82 -15.76 11.16
C ASP A 143 -15.52 -16.54 11.30
N MET A 144 -15.56 -17.85 11.04
CA MET A 144 -14.36 -18.69 10.95
C MET A 144 -13.62 -18.50 9.61
N VAL A 145 -14.16 -17.78 8.64
CA VAL A 145 -13.51 -17.58 7.34
C VAL A 145 -12.87 -16.22 7.29
N ARG A 146 -11.62 -16.17 6.87
CA ARG A 146 -10.94 -14.93 6.51
C ARG A 146 -10.69 -14.93 5.00
N GLY A 147 -11.33 -14.02 4.28
CA GLY A 147 -10.89 -13.65 2.94
C GLY A 147 -9.64 -12.79 3.05
N GLU A 148 -8.60 -13.13 2.29
CA GLU A 148 -7.43 -12.30 2.04
C GLU A 148 -7.50 -11.74 0.62
N GLN A 149 -7.27 -10.44 0.51
CA GLN A 149 -7.54 -9.66 -0.70
C GLN A 149 -6.24 -9.43 -1.46
N PHE A 150 -6.26 -9.85 -2.72
CA PHE A 150 -5.11 -9.81 -3.59
C PHE A 150 -5.37 -9.01 -4.85
N SER A 151 -4.31 -8.41 -5.39
CA SER A 151 -4.38 -7.68 -6.67
C SER A 151 -4.83 -8.60 -7.80
N ALA A 152 -5.63 -8.06 -8.72
CA ALA A 152 -6.35 -8.85 -9.71
C ALA A 152 -5.56 -9.14 -11.00
N GLY A 153 -4.50 -8.36 -11.26
CA GLY A 153 -3.82 -8.31 -12.56
C GLY A 153 -4.78 -7.99 -13.73
N VAL A 154 -4.35 -8.32 -14.95
CA VAL A 154 -5.14 -8.09 -16.19
C VAL A 154 -5.11 -9.34 -17.06
N PHE A 155 -6.24 -10.06 -17.11
CA PHE A 155 -6.36 -11.35 -17.79
C PHE A 155 -7.42 -11.37 -18.91
N GLY A 156 -8.07 -10.24 -19.19
CA GLY A 156 -9.11 -10.12 -20.22
C GLY A 156 -10.45 -10.76 -19.85
N TYR A 157 -10.72 -10.94 -18.55
CA TYR A 157 -12.02 -11.43 -18.09
C TYR A 157 -13.11 -10.39 -18.35
N GLU A 158 -14.23 -10.85 -18.92
CA GLU A 158 -15.38 -10.00 -19.22
C GLU A 158 -15.92 -9.32 -17.95
N GLY A 159 -16.15 -8.01 -18.03
CA GLY A 159 -16.70 -7.23 -16.91
C GLY A 159 -15.68 -6.73 -15.89
N GLU A 160 -14.38 -7.00 -16.04
CA GLU A 160 -13.34 -6.48 -15.13
C GLU A 160 -12.79 -5.11 -15.56
N GLU A 161 -12.77 -4.82 -16.86
CA GLU A 161 -12.14 -3.61 -17.40
C GLU A 161 -12.77 -2.32 -16.82
N GLY A 162 -11.94 -1.49 -16.19
CA GLY A 162 -12.33 -0.23 -15.56
C GLY A 162 -12.90 -0.37 -14.14
N ASN A 163 -13.28 -1.57 -13.72
CA ASN A 163 -13.76 -1.82 -12.37
C ASN A 163 -12.59 -2.06 -11.41
N ARG A 164 -12.77 -1.69 -10.14
CA ARG A 164 -11.79 -1.90 -9.09
C ARG A 164 -11.89 -3.33 -8.58
N MET A 165 -11.10 -4.21 -9.19
CA MET A 165 -11.14 -5.65 -8.94
C MET A 165 -10.10 -6.09 -7.91
N ILE A 166 -10.50 -7.02 -7.05
CA ILE A 166 -9.61 -7.82 -6.20
C ILE A 166 -9.96 -9.29 -6.32
N ARG A 167 -8.99 -10.14 -6.00
CA ARG A 167 -9.18 -11.59 -5.87
C ARG A 167 -9.17 -11.94 -4.40
N VAL A 168 -10.10 -12.78 -3.97
CA VAL A 168 -10.22 -13.18 -2.57
C VAL A 168 -9.92 -14.67 -2.47
N LEU A 169 -8.81 -14.99 -1.82
CA LEU A 169 -8.50 -16.34 -1.34
C LEU A 169 -8.97 -16.47 0.09
N SER A 170 -9.47 -17.64 0.44
CA SER A 170 -10.13 -17.84 1.73
C SER A 170 -9.33 -18.78 2.62
N PHE A 171 -9.27 -18.45 3.90
CA PHE A 171 -8.56 -19.22 4.92
C PHE A 171 -9.49 -19.50 6.09
N LEU A 172 -9.32 -20.67 6.72
CA LEU A 172 -10.05 -21.03 7.93
C LEU A 172 -9.28 -20.56 9.17
N LYS A 173 -9.92 -19.74 9.98
CA LYS A 173 -9.38 -19.16 11.20
C LYS A 173 -9.76 -20.03 12.41
N VAL A 174 -9.16 -21.22 12.50
CA VAL A 174 -9.34 -22.12 13.66
C VAL A 174 -8.52 -21.71 14.88
N GLU A 175 -7.52 -20.85 14.69
CA GLU A 175 -6.53 -20.45 15.70
C GLU A 175 -6.37 -18.92 15.75
N ILE A 176 -5.22 -18.42 16.20
CA ILE A 176 -4.87 -17.00 16.10
C ILE A 176 -4.84 -16.56 14.63
N THR A 177 -5.12 -15.29 14.38
CA THR A 177 -5.27 -14.75 13.02
C THR A 177 -4.08 -15.06 12.10
N HIS A 178 -2.83 -15.04 12.60
CA HIS A 178 -1.67 -15.31 11.75
C HIS A 178 -1.47 -16.80 11.39
N ALA A 179 -2.07 -17.73 12.15
CA ALA A 179 -1.94 -19.16 11.89
C ALA A 179 -2.90 -19.63 10.79
N MET A 180 -3.86 -18.79 10.36
CA MET A 180 -4.85 -19.14 9.33
C MET A 180 -4.22 -19.53 7.99
N TYR A 181 -3.00 -19.08 7.70
CA TYR A 181 -2.26 -19.48 6.49
C TYR A 181 -1.95 -20.99 6.46
N GLY A 182 -2.00 -21.69 7.60
CA GLY A 182 -1.95 -23.16 7.68
C GLY A 182 -3.24 -23.86 7.26
N HIS A 183 -4.34 -23.13 7.05
CA HIS A 183 -5.66 -23.67 6.75
C HIS A 183 -6.29 -23.02 5.49
N PRO A 184 -5.63 -23.10 4.32
CA PRO A 184 -6.20 -22.57 3.08
C PRO A 184 -7.48 -23.33 2.68
N ILE A 185 -8.51 -22.57 2.29
CA ILE A 185 -9.72 -23.09 1.67
C ILE A 185 -9.49 -23.10 0.17
N ASP A 186 -8.61 -24.01 -0.27
CA ASP A 186 -8.14 -24.07 -1.65
C ASP A 186 -9.22 -24.57 -2.62
N GLY A 187 -8.96 -24.42 -3.92
CA GLY A 187 -9.90 -24.70 -4.98
C GLY A 187 -11.03 -23.68 -5.09
N LEU A 188 -10.96 -22.58 -4.33
CA LEU A 188 -11.94 -21.51 -4.30
C LEU A 188 -11.25 -20.14 -4.45
N VAL A 189 -11.65 -19.34 -5.43
CA VAL A 189 -11.27 -17.91 -5.51
C VAL A 189 -12.46 -17.08 -5.97
N ALA A 190 -12.72 -15.98 -5.28
CA ALA A 190 -13.73 -15.00 -5.67
C ALA A 190 -13.08 -13.81 -6.36
N HIS A 191 -13.64 -13.38 -7.48
CA HIS A 191 -13.29 -12.15 -8.17
C HIS A 191 -14.27 -11.08 -7.69
N ALA A 192 -13.89 -10.29 -6.69
CA ALA A 192 -14.76 -9.28 -6.11
C ALA A 192 -14.56 -7.93 -6.82
N ASP A 193 -15.68 -7.33 -7.20
CA ASP A 193 -15.80 -6.02 -7.79
C ASP A 193 -16.12 -5.02 -6.67
N LEU A 194 -15.13 -4.22 -6.28
CA LEU A 194 -15.26 -3.22 -5.23
C LEU A 194 -16.09 -2.02 -5.67
N THR A 195 -16.12 -1.74 -6.98
CA THR A 195 -16.88 -0.63 -7.57
C THR A 195 -18.38 -0.91 -7.48
N ASN A 196 -18.82 -2.09 -7.92
CA ASN A 196 -20.22 -2.48 -7.96
C ASN A 196 -20.66 -3.33 -6.74
N ARG A 197 -19.73 -3.57 -5.80
CA ARG A 197 -19.92 -4.31 -4.55
C ARG A 197 -20.54 -5.70 -4.72
N LYS A 198 -19.98 -6.50 -5.61
CA LYS A 198 -20.47 -7.86 -5.91
C LYS A 198 -19.34 -8.83 -6.21
N VAL A 199 -19.59 -10.13 -6.06
CA VAL A 199 -18.73 -11.16 -6.67
C VAL A 199 -19.06 -11.21 -8.16
N LEU A 200 -18.08 -10.86 -9.00
CA LEU A 200 -18.24 -10.88 -10.46
C LEU A 200 -18.12 -12.30 -11.01
N LYS A 201 -17.20 -13.08 -10.44
CA LYS A 201 -16.92 -14.46 -10.82
C LYS A 201 -16.49 -15.24 -9.59
N LEU A 202 -17.00 -16.45 -9.43
CA LEU A 202 -16.55 -17.41 -8.45
C LEU A 202 -15.95 -18.62 -9.16
N VAL A 203 -14.70 -18.95 -8.83
CA VAL A 203 -14.06 -20.17 -9.31
C VAL A 203 -14.09 -21.17 -8.16
N ASP A 204 -14.79 -22.29 -8.37
CA ASP A 204 -14.83 -23.43 -7.44
C ASP A 204 -14.46 -24.70 -8.21
N THR A 205 -13.26 -25.23 -7.97
CA THR A 205 -12.73 -26.44 -8.62
C THR A 205 -13.31 -27.73 -8.04
N GLY A 206 -14.07 -27.65 -6.93
CA GLY A 206 -14.58 -28.79 -6.20
C GLY A 206 -13.57 -29.46 -5.26
N TYR A 207 -12.35 -28.91 -5.12
CA TYR A 207 -11.41 -29.35 -4.09
C TYR A 207 -11.90 -28.94 -2.70
N THR A 208 -12.00 -29.90 -1.77
CA THR A 208 -12.65 -29.70 -0.47
C THR A 208 -11.75 -29.95 0.73
N HIS A 209 -10.51 -30.41 0.54
CA HIS A 209 -9.63 -30.70 1.66
C HIS A 209 -9.02 -29.42 2.22
N ILE A 210 -9.12 -29.23 3.54
CA ILE A 210 -8.51 -28.14 4.28
C ILE A 210 -7.46 -28.75 5.20
N PRO A 211 -6.18 -28.36 5.10
CA PRO A 211 -5.17 -28.79 6.06
C PRO A 211 -5.53 -28.30 7.48
N MET A 212 -5.45 -29.19 8.47
CA MET A 212 -5.87 -28.90 9.85
C MET A 212 -4.71 -28.95 10.86
N GLU A 213 -3.47 -29.18 10.39
CA GLU A 213 -2.30 -29.07 11.25
C GLU A 213 -2.07 -27.61 11.63
N SER A 214 -1.80 -27.35 12.91
CA SER A 214 -1.64 -26.00 13.44
C SER A 214 -0.44 -25.30 12.80
N GLY A 215 -0.67 -24.07 12.33
CA GLY A 215 0.37 -23.17 11.84
C GLY A 215 0.87 -22.18 12.91
N ASP A 216 0.46 -22.32 14.17
CA ASP A 216 0.78 -21.37 15.24
C ASP A 216 2.25 -21.50 15.69
N TYR A 217 3.12 -20.79 15.00
CA TYR A 217 4.55 -20.71 15.32
C TYR A 217 4.85 -20.02 16.66
N LEU A 218 3.84 -19.58 17.43
CA LEU A 218 3.97 -19.08 18.80
C LEU A 218 3.49 -20.09 19.85
N ASP A 219 2.83 -21.20 19.47
CA ASP A 219 2.41 -22.24 20.41
C ASP A 219 3.66 -22.97 20.96
N PRO A 220 3.89 -22.97 22.29
CA PRO A 220 4.97 -23.73 22.91
C PRO A 220 4.96 -25.23 22.59
N LYS A 221 3.81 -25.81 22.23
CA LYS A 221 3.71 -27.20 21.76
C LYS A 221 4.38 -27.41 20.41
N ILE A 222 4.42 -26.39 19.57
CA ILE A 222 5.09 -26.39 18.25
C ILE A 222 6.55 -25.98 18.42
N THR A 223 6.82 -24.87 19.11
CA THR A 223 8.18 -24.32 19.21
C THR A 223 9.09 -25.12 20.11
N GLY A 224 8.52 -25.86 21.07
CA GLY A 224 9.27 -26.37 22.21
C GLY A 224 9.80 -25.23 23.11
N PRO A 225 10.76 -25.52 24.01
CA PRO A 225 11.32 -24.50 24.89
C PRO A 225 12.11 -23.44 24.11
N MET A 226 11.79 -22.17 24.38
CA MET A 226 12.53 -21.04 23.80
C MET A 226 14.00 -21.06 24.23
N ARG A 227 14.89 -20.69 23.30
CA ARG A 227 16.32 -20.54 23.60
C ARG A 227 16.56 -19.48 24.67
N THR A 228 17.42 -19.78 25.63
CA THR A 228 17.79 -18.88 26.75
C THR A 228 19.26 -18.46 26.74
N ASP A 229 20.02 -18.89 25.74
CA ASP A 229 21.47 -18.72 25.61
C ASP A 229 21.89 -17.55 24.68
N MET A 230 20.91 -16.86 24.08
CA MET A 230 21.13 -15.70 23.22
C MET A 230 21.64 -14.49 24.02
N LYS A 231 22.89 -14.07 23.75
CA LYS A 231 23.46 -12.84 24.33
C LYS A 231 22.94 -11.59 23.62
N PRO A 232 22.73 -10.46 24.33
CA PRO A 232 22.30 -9.21 23.71
C PRO A 232 23.30 -8.71 22.66
N LEU A 233 22.79 -8.29 21.49
CA LEU A 233 23.55 -7.56 20.48
C LEU A 233 22.93 -6.17 20.31
N HIS A 234 23.72 -5.14 20.55
CA HIS A 234 23.27 -3.74 20.44
C HIS A 234 23.87 -3.09 19.19
N ILE A 235 23.09 -2.98 18.12
CA ILE A 235 23.42 -2.17 16.95
C ILE A 235 22.56 -0.90 17.03
N LYS A 236 23.20 0.28 17.04
CA LYS A 236 22.52 1.57 17.14
C LYS A 236 22.76 2.38 15.86
N GLN A 237 21.70 2.70 15.15
CA GLN A 237 21.71 3.63 14.01
C GLN A 237 20.51 4.59 14.15
N PRO A 238 20.63 5.67 14.96
CA PRO A 238 19.51 6.50 15.40
C PRO A 238 18.86 7.36 14.30
N GLN A 239 19.35 7.30 13.05
CA GLN A 239 18.94 8.20 11.98
C GLN A 239 18.37 7.50 10.73
N GLY A 240 18.25 6.16 10.72
CA GLY A 240 17.72 5.41 9.56
C GLY A 240 18.53 5.64 8.27
N LEU A 241 18.04 5.16 7.13
CA LEU A 241 18.70 5.40 5.84
C LEU A 241 17.67 5.52 4.71
N THR A 242 17.59 6.72 4.13
CA THR A 242 17.09 6.95 2.76
C THR A 242 18.26 7.54 1.98
N LEU A 243 18.55 7.03 0.78
CA LEU A 243 19.79 7.35 0.06
C LEU A 243 19.55 8.34 -1.09
N HIS A 244 19.91 9.60 -0.83
CA HIS A 244 19.95 10.69 -1.81
C HIS A 244 21.36 11.31 -1.87
N ASP A 245 21.74 11.92 -2.99
CA ASP A 245 23.04 12.59 -3.21
C ASP A 245 24.26 11.77 -2.76
N ILE A 246 24.29 10.48 -3.12
CA ILE A 246 25.39 9.59 -2.81
C ILE A 246 26.64 10.09 -3.55
N SER A 247 27.65 10.44 -2.77
CA SER A 247 28.91 10.98 -3.26
C SER A 247 30.08 10.43 -2.45
N PHE A 248 31.27 10.51 -3.02
CA PHE A 248 32.50 10.05 -2.39
C PHE A 248 33.52 11.18 -2.33
N ASN A 249 34.12 11.36 -1.15
CA ASN A 249 35.22 12.30 -0.99
C ASN A 249 36.53 11.65 -1.41
N ASP A 250 36.98 11.95 -2.63
CA ASP A 250 38.24 11.48 -3.19
C ASP A 250 39.32 12.56 -2.97
N ARG A 251 40.08 12.42 -1.88
CA ARG A 251 41.21 13.30 -1.54
C ARG A 251 40.86 14.80 -1.54
N GLY A 252 39.73 15.15 -0.96
CA GLY A 252 39.25 16.54 -0.87
C GLY A 252 38.34 16.96 -2.03
N ARG A 253 38.12 16.10 -3.03
CA ARG A 253 37.16 16.32 -4.10
C ARG A 253 35.90 15.48 -3.88
N LYS A 254 34.75 16.13 -3.63
CA LYS A 254 33.43 15.46 -3.62
C LYS A 254 33.10 15.03 -5.05
N ARG A 255 32.97 13.72 -5.28
CA ARG A 255 32.60 13.12 -6.57
C ARG A 255 31.20 12.53 -6.44
N LYS A 256 30.24 13.02 -7.23
CA LYS A 256 28.88 12.44 -7.32
C LYS A 256 28.98 10.97 -7.78
N ILE A 257 28.21 10.08 -7.16
CA ILE A 257 28.10 8.66 -7.53
C ILE A 257 26.67 8.36 -8.01
N LEU A 258 25.66 8.58 -7.16
CA LEU A 258 24.25 8.31 -7.46
C LEU A 258 23.38 9.43 -6.88
N ASN A 259 22.47 9.98 -7.68
CA ASN A 259 21.56 11.02 -7.21
C ASN A 259 20.48 10.46 -6.27
N ARG A 260 19.97 9.26 -6.57
CA ARG A 260 18.88 8.60 -5.82
C ARG A 260 19.04 7.08 -5.93
N ALA A 261 18.85 6.38 -4.82
CA ALA A 261 18.74 4.93 -4.80
C ALA A 261 17.52 4.52 -3.97
N SER A 262 16.62 3.73 -4.55
CA SER A 262 15.45 3.18 -3.88
C SER A 262 15.12 1.80 -4.42
N VAL A 263 14.38 1.00 -3.66
CA VAL A 263 13.61 -0.10 -4.22
C VAL A 263 12.38 0.53 -4.86
N SER A 264 12.36 0.61 -6.19
CA SER A 264 11.22 1.19 -6.92
C SER A 264 10.06 0.23 -7.06
N GLU A 265 10.34 -1.08 -7.07
CA GLU A 265 9.35 -2.14 -7.14
C GLU A 265 9.91 -3.46 -6.58
N MET A 266 9.04 -4.35 -6.12
CA MET A 266 9.30 -5.77 -5.91
C MET A 266 8.06 -6.54 -6.33
N VAL A 267 8.24 -7.61 -7.10
CA VAL A 267 7.14 -8.46 -7.55
C VAL A 267 7.37 -9.89 -7.10
N VAL A 268 6.31 -10.54 -6.63
CA VAL A 268 6.26 -11.97 -6.28
C VAL A 268 5.34 -12.69 -7.27
N PRO A 269 5.87 -13.16 -8.42
CA PRO A 269 5.10 -13.95 -9.37
C PRO A 269 5.00 -15.40 -8.89
N TYR A 270 3.79 -15.95 -8.89
CA TYR A 270 3.56 -17.36 -8.60
C TYR A 270 3.63 -18.19 -9.88
N GLY A 271 4.16 -19.42 -9.76
CA GLY A 271 4.32 -20.37 -10.87
C GLY A 271 3.29 -21.50 -10.90
N GLU A 272 2.19 -21.36 -10.15
CA GLU A 272 1.15 -22.38 -10.01
C GLU A 272 0.07 -22.19 -11.11
N PRO A 273 -0.13 -23.15 -12.02
CA PRO A 273 -1.01 -22.98 -13.18
C PRO A 273 -2.50 -23.23 -12.89
N SER A 274 -2.88 -23.67 -11.69
CA SER A 274 -4.29 -23.88 -11.36
C SER A 274 -5.11 -22.57 -11.47
N PRO A 275 -6.39 -22.64 -11.88
CA PRO A 275 -7.22 -21.45 -12.11
C PRO A 275 -7.53 -20.64 -10.84
N THR A 276 -7.14 -21.14 -9.66
CA THR A 276 -7.22 -20.41 -8.39
C THR A 276 -5.98 -19.56 -8.11
N HIS A 277 -4.86 -19.79 -8.81
CA HIS A 277 -3.56 -19.18 -8.56
C HIS A 277 -2.84 -18.62 -9.79
N ASP A 278 -3.24 -18.98 -11.02
CA ASP A 278 -2.58 -18.62 -12.28
C ASP A 278 -2.50 -17.10 -12.55
N TRP A 279 -3.22 -16.30 -11.77
CA TRP A 279 -3.24 -14.85 -11.83
C TRP A 279 -2.27 -14.15 -10.87
N GLN A 280 -1.71 -14.87 -9.90
CA GLN A 280 -1.03 -14.29 -8.73
C GLN A 280 0.33 -13.69 -9.09
N ASN A 281 0.38 -12.36 -9.08
CA ASN A 281 1.58 -11.56 -9.21
C ASN A 281 1.44 -10.34 -8.29
N TYR A 282 2.06 -10.39 -7.11
CA TYR A 282 1.91 -9.31 -6.14
C TYR A 282 3.01 -8.29 -6.35
N PHE A 283 2.65 -7.06 -6.72
CA PHE A 283 3.58 -5.93 -6.81
C PHE A 283 3.59 -5.21 -5.46
N ASP A 284 4.42 -5.70 -4.55
CA ASP A 284 4.39 -5.27 -3.16
C ASP A 284 4.67 -3.76 -2.96
N ALA A 285 5.46 -3.12 -3.85
CA ALA A 285 5.68 -1.68 -3.75
C ALA A 285 4.52 -0.91 -4.40
N GLY A 286 4.17 -1.26 -5.63
CA GLY A 286 3.19 -0.53 -6.43
C GLY A 286 1.74 -0.73 -6.00
N GLU A 287 1.35 -1.96 -5.69
CA GLU A 287 -0.04 -2.32 -5.35
C GLU A 287 -0.31 -2.26 -3.84
N TYR A 288 0.68 -2.59 -3.00
CA TYR A 288 0.51 -2.71 -1.55
C TYR A 288 1.30 -1.69 -0.72
N GLN A 289 2.12 -0.88 -1.37
CA GLN A 289 2.83 0.25 -0.76
C GLN A 289 3.76 -0.14 0.39
N PHE A 290 4.91 -0.78 0.11
CA PHE A 290 5.92 -1.14 1.12
C PHE A 290 6.20 -0.14 2.26
N GLY A 291 6.05 1.17 2.04
CA GLY A 291 6.25 2.19 3.07
C GLY A 291 5.09 2.36 4.05
N HIS A 292 3.88 1.93 3.70
CA HIS A 292 2.66 2.09 4.49
C HIS A 292 2.61 1.15 5.72
N PRO A 293 2.94 -0.15 5.62
CA PRO A 293 2.95 -1.06 6.78
C PRO A 293 4.08 -0.80 7.79
N VAL A 294 5.06 0.07 7.48
CA VAL A 294 6.28 0.25 8.29
C VAL A 294 6.03 1.01 9.61
N LEU A 295 4.83 1.52 9.84
CA LEU A 295 4.47 2.24 11.09
C LEU A 295 3.26 1.61 11.78
N GLY A 296 3.49 0.47 12.42
CA GLY A 296 2.56 -0.21 13.31
C GLY A 296 3.23 -0.74 14.58
N ARG A 297 4.12 0.03 15.23
CA ARG A 297 4.38 -0.18 16.66
C ARG A 297 3.33 0.60 17.42
N ASP A 298 2.26 -0.10 17.79
CA ASP A 298 1.32 0.34 18.81
C ASP A 298 2.10 0.87 20.02
N GLY A 299 2.01 2.18 20.25
CA GLY A 299 2.37 2.82 21.51
C GLY A 299 1.34 2.54 22.59
N ARG A 300 0.96 1.27 22.77
CA ARG A 300 0.16 0.79 23.90
C ARG A 300 0.99 -0.26 24.66
N GLY A 301 1.60 0.23 25.73
CA GLY A 301 2.44 -0.49 26.68
C GLY A 301 3.33 0.49 27.42
#